data_AF-A0A2J8TFB0-F1
#
_entry.id   AF-A0A2J8TFB0-F1
#
_cell.length_a   1.000
_cell.length_b   1.000
_cell.length_c   1.000
_cell.angle_alpha   90.00
_cell.angle_beta   90.00
_cell.angle_gamma   90.00
#
_symmetry.space_group_name_H-M   'P 1'
#
loop_
_entity.id
_entity.type
_entity.pdbx_description
1 polymer ?
#
loop_
_entity_poly.entity_id
_entity_poly.type
_entity_poly.pdbx_seq_one_letter_code
_entity_poly.pdbx_strand_id
1 'polypeptide(L)'
;INQKGSEKPLEQTFATMVSSLGSGMMRYIAFDFHKECKNMRWDRLSILLDQVAEMQDELSYFLVDSAGQVVANQEGVFRSNCMDCLDRTNVIQSLLARRSLQAQLQRLGVLHVGQKLEEQDEFEKIYKNAWADNANACAKQYAGTGALKTDFTRTGKRTHLGLIMDGWNSMIRYYKNNFSDGFRQDSIDLFLGNYSVDELESHSPLSVPRDWKFLALPIIMVVAFSMCIICLLMAGDTWTETLAYVLFWGVASIGTFFIILYNGKDFVDAPRLVQKEKID
;
A
#
# COMPACT_ATOMS: atom_id res chain seq x y z
N ILE A 1 3.65 1.64 -13.42
CA ILE A 1 2.29 1.52 -13.94
C ILE A 1 2.27 0.28 -14.80
N ASN A 2 1.56 -0.73 -14.34
CA ASN A 2 1.33 -1.93 -15.12
C ASN A 2 0.53 -1.54 -16.37
N GLN A 3 1.10 -1.75 -17.55
CA GLN A 3 0.47 -1.41 -18.83
C GLN A 3 -0.72 -2.34 -19.21
N LYS A 4 -1.26 -3.08 -18.23
CA LYS A 4 -2.34 -4.05 -18.38
C LYS A 4 -3.39 -3.82 -17.28
N GLY A 5 -4.66 -4.04 -17.62
CA GLY A 5 -5.78 -3.94 -16.66
C GLY A 5 -6.23 -2.50 -16.39
N SER A 6 -6.80 -2.28 -15.21
CA SER A 6 -7.41 -1.01 -14.78
C SER A 6 -6.42 0.15 -14.60
N GLU A 7 -5.12 -0.14 -14.49
CA GLU A 7 -4.11 0.91 -14.31
C GLU A 7 -3.88 1.75 -15.57
N LYS A 8 -4.03 1.16 -16.76
CA LYS A 8 -3.71 1.82 -18.03
C LYS A 8 -4.66 2.98 -18.36
N PRO A 9 -6.01 2.83 -18.29
CA PRO A 9 -6.91 3.95 -18.55
C PRO A 9 -6.70 5.13 -17.60
N LEU A 10 -6.40 4.84 -16.32
CA LEU A 10 -6.14 5.87 -15.31
C LEU A 10 -4.85 6.63 -15.61
N GLU A 11 -3.79 5.94 -16.00
CA GLU A 11 -2.53 6.56 -16.42
C GLU A 11 -2.74 7.45 -17.64
N GLN A 12 -3.40 6.94 -18.68
CA GLN A 12 -3.66 7.68 -19.91
C GLN A 12 -4.49 8.94 -19.62
N THR A 13 -5.54 8.81 -18.81
CA THR A 13 -6.38 9.95 -18.42
C THR A 13 -5.57 10.99 -17.67
N PHE A 14 -4.75 10.56 -16.70
CA PHE A 14 -3.90 11.47 -15.94
C PHE A 14 -2.85 12.17 -16.83
N ALA A 15 -2.19 11.42 -17.71
CA ALA A 15 -1.22 11.97 -18.67
C ALA A 15 -1.86 12.98 -19.62
N THR A 16 -3.07 12.69 -20.13
CA THR A 16 -3.84 13.62 -20.96
C THR A 16 -4.23 14.88 -20.18
N MET A 17 -4.67 14.76 -18.92
CA MET A 17 -4.98 15.92 -18.08
C MET A 17 -3.76 16.81 -17.83
N VAL A 18 -2.58 16.23 -17.56
CA VAL A 18 -1.36 17.02 -17.38
C VAL A 18 -0.95 17.70 -18.68
N SER A 19 -1.08 16.99 -19.81
CA SER A 19 -0.74 17.54 -21.13
C SER A 19 -1.71 18.65 -21.55
N SER A 20 -3.01 18.50 -21.27
CA SER A 20 -4.05 19.48 -21.64
C SER A 20 -3.98 20.76 -20.82
N LEU A 21 -3.45 20.70 -19.59
CA LEU A 21 -3.18 21.89 -18.79
C LEU A 21 -2.14 22.81 -19.45
N GLY A 22 -1.28 22.29 -20.34
CA GLY A 22 -0.32 23.07 -21.11
C GLY A 22 0.68 23.88 -20.27
N SER A 23 0.80 23.56 -18.98
CA SER A 23 1.65 24.30 -18.04
C SER A 23 3.09 23.79 -18.12
N GLY A 24 4.02 24.68 -18.46
CA GLY A 24 5.46 24.38 -18.41
C GLY A 24 5.99 24.09 -17.00
N MET A 25 5.20 24.35 -15.96
CA MET A 25 5.56 24.14 -14.55
C MET A 25 5.34 22.69 -14.08
N MET A 26 4.68 21.84 -14.88
CA MET A 26 4.36 20.47 -14.48
C MET A 26 4.88 19.48 -15.52
N ARG A 27 5.74 18.55 -15.08
CA ARG A 27 6.27 17.47 -15.92
C ARG A 27 5.75 16.14 -15.40
N TYR A 28 5.17 15.33 -16.28
CA TYR A 28 4.66 14.01 -15.95
C TYR A 28 5.61 12.91 -16.43
N ILE A 29 5.89 11.94 -15.56
CA ILE A 29 6.76 10.81 -15.86
C ILE A 29 6.08 9.52 -15.41
N ALA A 30 5.73 8.68 -16.38
CA ALA A 30 5.23 7.34 -16.12
C ALA A 30 6.40 6.37 -15.99
N PHE A 31 6.44 5.61 -14.88
CA PHE A 31 7.45 4.57 -14.66
C PHE A 31 6.81 3.22 -14.31
N ASP A 32 7.18 2.17 -15.04
CA ASP A 32 6.70 0.80 -14.78
C ASP A 32 7.59 0.05 -13.79
N PHE A 33 7.34 0.31 -12.51
CA PHE A 33 8.03 -0.36 -11.41
C PHE A 33 7.99 -1.89 -11.49
N HIS A 34 6.85 -2.49 -11.86
CA HIS A 34 6.70 -3.95 -11.88
C HIS A 34 7.50 -4.60 -13.00
N LYS A 35 7.47 -3.98 -14.19
CA LYS A 35 8.23 -4.45 -15.34
C LYS A 35 9.73 -4.27 -15.13
N GLU A 36 10.14 -3.09 -14.65
CA GLU A 36 11.56 -2.75 -14.55
C GLU A 36 12.22 -3.43 -13.36
N CYS A 37 11.57 -3.47 -12.18
CA CYS A 37 12.12 -4.11 -10.98
C CYS A 37 11.71 -5.58 -10.83
N LYS A 38 11.26 -6.24 -11.92
CA LYS A 38 10.93 -7.67 -11.92
C LYS A 38 12.14 -8.48 -11.43
N ASN A 39 11.88 -9.54 -10.66
CA ASN A 39 12.90 -10.40 -10.05
C ASN A 39 13.86 -9.65 -9.10
N MET A 40 13.37 -8.62 -8.41
CA MET A 40 14.18 -7.84 -7.46
C MET A 40 15.39 -7.14 -8.11
N ARG A 41 15.25 -6.73 -9.39
CA ARG A 41 16.24 -5.90 -10.07
C ARG A 41 16.07 -4.43 -9.72
N TRP A 42 16.44 -4.09 -8.50
CA TRP A 42 16.36 -2.73 -7.97
C TRP A 42 17.45 -1.81 -8.55
N ASP A 43 18.50 -2.38 -9.13
CA ASP A 43 19.49 -1.70 -9.97
C ASP A 43 18.81 -0.89 -11.08
N ARG A 44 17.70 -1.39 -11.63
CA ARG A 44 16.93 -0.70 -12.68
C ARG A 44 16.21 0.56 -12.22
N LEU A 45 16.20 0.86 -10.92
CA LEU A 45 15.73 2.15 -10.45
C LEU A 45 16.67 3.29 -10.84
N SER A 46 17.93 2.98 -11.18
CA SER A 46 18.83 3.97 -11.77
C SER A 46 18.24 4.57 -13.05
N ILE A 47 17.50 3.79 -13.85
CA ILE A 47 16.86 4.27 -15.09
C ILE A 47 15.95 5.46 -14.80
N LEU A 48 15.13 5.37 -13.74
CA LEU A 48 14.26 6.47 -13.34
C LEU A 48 15.07 7.65 -12.81
N LEU A 49 16.08 7.38 -11.97
CA LEU A 49 16.93 8.44 -11.40
C LEU A 49 17.69 9.20 -12.47
N ASP A 50 18.20 8.50 -13.48
CA ASP A 50 18.92 9.08 -14.62
C ASP A 50 17.96 9.94 -15.46
N GLN A 51 16.72 9.46 -15.68
CA GLN A 51 15.69 10.21 -16.40
C GLN A 51 15.28 11.51 -15.69
N VAL A 52 15.31 11.54 -14.35
CA VAL A 52 14.92 12.72 -13.56
C VAL A 52 16.10 13.51 -13.01
N ALA A 53 17.33 13.13 -13.34
CA ALA A 53 18.55 13.72 -12.79
C ALA A 53 18.62 15.23 -13.06
N GLU A 54 18.50 15.63 -14.33
CA GLU A 54 18.56 17.05 -14.74
C GLU A 54 17.43 17.86 -14.09
N MET A 55 16.20 17.31 -14.06
CA MET A 55 15.08 17.93 -13.35
C MET A 55 15.38 18.11 -11.87
N GLN A 56 15.94 17.09 -11.21
CA GLN A 56 16.25 17.18 -9.79
C GLN A 56 17.30 18.25 -9.51
N ASP A 57 18.28 18.40 -10.40
CA ASP A 57 19.31 19.44 -10.29
C ASP A 57 18.71 20.84 -10.51
N GLU A 58 17.76 21.00 -11.46
CA GLU A 58 16.98 22.24 -11.67
C GLU A 58 16.12 22.61 -10.44
N LEU A 59 15.45 21.63 -9.82
CA LEU A 59 14.58 21.85 -8.67
C LEU A 59 15.35 22.24 -7.40
N SER A 60 16.65 21.92 -7.34
CA SER A 60 17.56 22.29 -6.25
C SER A 60 17.07 21.84 -4.86
N TYR A 61 17.69 22.38 -3.81
CA TYR A 61 17.32 22.19 -2.41
C TYR A 61 17.55 23.48 -1.64
N PHE A 62 16.87 23.61 -0.51
CA PHE A 62 17.04 24.75 0.39
C PHE A 62 18.38 24.67 1.13
N LEU A 63 19.13 25.77 1.13
CA LEU A 63 20.41 25.89 1.84
C LEU A 63 20.56 27.27 2.45
N VAL A 64 20.97 27.31 3.71
CA VAL A 64 21.26 28.53 4.47
C VAL A 64 22.69 28.42 5.00
N ASP A 65 23.44 29.52 4.94
CA ASP A 65 24.79 29.59 5.49
C ASP A 65 24.81 29.81 7.01
N SER A 66 26.01 29.83 7.60
CA SER A 66 26.20 30.07 9.03
C SER A 66 25.78 31.48 9.49
N ALA A 67 25.64 32.43 8.57
CA ALA A 67 25.16 33.79 8.85
C ALA A 67 23.63 33.89 8.74
N GLY A 68 22.93 32.80 8.41
CA GLY A 68 21.48 32.78 8.24
C GLY A 68 21.02 33.26 6.87
N GLN A 69 21.93 33.45 5.91
CA GLN A 69 21.58 33.89 4.57
C GLN A 69 21.23 32.71 3.66
N VAL A 70 20.16 32.88 2.88
CA VAL A 70 19.71 31.87 1.91
C VAL A 70 20.70 31.82 0.74
N VAL A 71 21.35 30.67 0.59
CA VAL A 71 22.34 30.39 -0.46
C VAL A 71 21.70 29.67 -1.65
N ALA A 72 20.65 28.89 -1.40
CA ALA A 72 19.87 28.23 -2.45
C ALA A 72 18.42 28.06 -2.00
N ASN A 73 17.49 28.23 -2.94
CA ASN A 73 16.09 27.90 -2.78
C ASN A 73 15.76 26.59 -3.49
N GLN A 74 14.75 25.89 -2.97
CA GLN A 74 14.13 24.77 -3.67
C GLN A 74 13.05 25.32 -4.61
N GLU A 75 13.23 25.14 -5.90
CA GLU A 75 12.38 25.70 -6.96
C GLU A 75 11.27 24.73 -7.41
N GLY A 76 11.19 23.55 -6.81
CA GLY A 76 10.02 22.68 -6.94
C GLY A 76 10.17 21.31 -6.30
N VAL A 77 9.23 20.42 -6.60
CA VAL A 77 9.04 19.17 -5.84
C VAL A 77 8.74 17.98 -6.73
N PHE A 78 9.22 16.81 -6.32
CA PHE A 78 8.77 15.53 -6.88
C PHE A 78 7.53 15.04 -6.15
N ARG A 79 6.43 14.88 -6.90
CA ARG A 79 5.22 14.20 -6.41
C ARG A 79 5.19 12.77 -6.93
N SER A 80 5.50 11.81 -6.07
CA SER A 80 5.39 10.38 -6.39
C SER A 80 3.98 9.86 -6.09
N ASN A 81 3.34 9.22 -7.07
CA ASN A 81 2.08 8.51 -6.88
C ASN A 81 2.24 7.04 -7.28
N CYS A 82 1.60 6.12 -6.55
CA CYS A 82 1.50 4.71 -6.90
C CYS A 82 0.09 4.24 -6.57
N MET A 83 -0.60 3.63 -7.54
CA MET A 83 -1.95 3.10 -7.32
C MET A 83 -2.00 1.95 -6.31
N ASP A 84 -0.91 1.19 -6.19
CA ASP A 84 -0.96 -0.10 -5.53
C ASP A 84 -0.41 -0.09 -4.10
N CYS A 85 0.69 0.64 -3.84
CA CYS A 85 1.29 0.63 -2.50
C CYS A 85 2.19 1.82 -2.17
N LEU A 86 2.11 2.21 -0.90
CA LEU A 86 3.01 3.15 -0.23
C LEU A 86 4.47 2.70 -0.25
N ASP A 87 4.72 1.38 -0.24
CA ASP A 87 6.08 0.85 -0.15
C ASP A 87 6.91 1.24 -1.39
N ARG A 88 6.30 1.26 -2.59
CA ARG A 88 6.97 1.66 -3.83
C ARG A 88 7.29 3.16 -3.86
N THR A 89 6.37 4.01 -3.40
CA THR A 89 6.63 5.45 -3.32
C THR A 89 7.75 5.76 -2.34
N ASN A 90 7.78 5.09 -1.17
CA ASN A 90 8.84 5.27 -0.18
C ASN A 90 10.22 4.89 -0.74
N VAL A 91 10.31 3.83 -1.55
CA VAL A 91 11.57 3.47 -2.22
C VAL A 91 12.03 4.59 -3.14
N ILE A 92 11.18 5.07 -4.05
CA ILE A 92 11.56 6.16 -4.98
C ILE A 92 11.94 7.44 -4.24
N GLN A 93 11.17 7.82 -3.22
CA GLN A 93 11.46 8.99 -2.39
C GLN A 93 12.81 8.87 -1.69
N SER A 94 13.13 7.69 -1.15
CA SER A 94 14.44 7.47 -0.50
C SER A 94 15.61 7.53 -1.48
N LEU A 95 15.43 7.16 -2.75
CA LEU A 95 16.45 7.30 -3.77
C LEU A 95 16.67 8.77 -4.17
N LEU A 96 15.60 9.52 -4.41
CA LEU A 96 15.67 10.95 -4.73
C LEU A 96 16.30 11.74 -3.58
N ALA A 97 15.91 11.45 -2.34
CA ALA A 97 16.49 12.07 -1.17
C ALA A 97 17.98 11.73 -1.01
N ARG A 98 18.41 10.49 -1.34
CA ARG A 98 19.82 10.11 -1.28
C ARG A 98 20.64 10.93 -2.27
N ARG A 99 20.16 11.09 -3.51
CA ARG A 99 20.82 11.93 -4.53
C ARG A 99 20.96 13.37 -4.06
N SER A 100 19.89 13.96 -3.51
CA SER A 100 19.92 15.33 -2.97
C SER A 100 20.92 15.45 -1.81
N LEU A 101 20.91 14.50 -0.89
CA LEU A 101 21.83 14.47 0.25
C LEU A 101 23.28 14.32 -0.18
N GLN A 102 23.55 13.51 -1.20
CA GLN A 102 24.90 13.37 -1.76
C GLN A 102 25.39 14.72 -2.32
N ALA A 103 24.56 15.42 -3.09
CA ALA A 103 24.90 16.74 -3.62
C ALA A 103 25.13 17.77 -2.51
N GLN A 104 24.34 17.73 -1.43
CA GLN A 104 24.53 18.58 -0.25
C GLN A 104 25.88 18.32 0.43
N LEU A 105 26.21 17.05 0.70
CA LEU A 105 27.45 16.67 1.36
C LEU A 105 28.69 16.97 0.52
N GLN A 106 28.59 16.83 -0.81
CA GLN A 106 29.65 17.24 -1.73
C GLN A 106 29.85 18.76 -1.72
N ARG A 107 28.77 19.53 -1.73
CA ARG A 107 28.83 21.00 -1.66
C ARG A 107 29.42 21.50 -0.34
N LEU A 108 29.16 20.80 0.76
CA LEU A 108 29.74 21.10 2.08
C LEU A 108 31.17 20.60 2.25
N GLY A 109 31.74 19.91 1.26
CA GLY A 109 33.10 19.34 1.33
C GLY A 109 33.24 18.15 2.28
N VAL A 110 32.12 17.58 2.75
CA VAL A 110 32.11 16.37 3.61
C VAL A 110 32.38 15.12 2.77
N LEU A 111 31.83 15.08 1.56
CA LEU A 111 32.02 13.99 0.61
C LEU A 111 32.88 14.48 -0.56
N HIS A 112 33.98 13.80 -0.85
CA HIS A 112 34.85 14.17 -1.97
C HIS A 112 34.23 13.80 -3.33
N VAL A 113 34.67 14.49 -4.38
CA VAL A 113 34.25 14.20 -5.76
C VAL A 113 34.60 12.75 -6.11
N GLY A 114 33.59 12.00 -6.55
CA GLY A 114 33.72 10.58 -6.90
C GLY A 114 33.39 9.60 -5.77
N GLN A 115 33.33 10.04 -4.51
CA GLN A 115 32.83 9.21 -3.42
C GLN A 115 31.30 9.12 -3.48
N LYS A 116 30.76 7.93 -3.20
CA LYS A 116 29.30 7.72 -3.11
C LYS A 116 28.88 7.47 -1.68
N LEU A 117 27.67 7.95 -1.33
CA LEU A 117 27.07 7.68 -0.03
C LEU A 117 26.86 6.18 0.22
N GLU A 118 26.57 5.42 -0.83
CA GLU A 118 26.31 3.99 -0.77
C GLU A 118 27.56 3.17 -0.39
N GLU A 119 28.75 3.73 -0.55
CA GLU A 119 30.03 3.12 -0.18
C GLU A 119 30.37 3.35 1.30
N GLN A 120 29.60 4.18 2.01
CA GLN A 120 29.77 4.49 3.42
C GLN A 120 28.86 3.58 4.27
N ASP A 121 29.34 2.37 4.59
CA ASP A 121 28.54 1.28 5.18
C ASP A 121 27.74 1.70 6.45
N GLU A 122 28.38 2.40 7.38
CA GLU A 122 27.74 2.82 8.63
C GLU A 122 26.63 3.85 8.37
N PHE A 123 26.91 4.83 7.53
CA PHE A 123 25.94 5.85 7.14
C PHE A 123 24.77 5.23 6.36
N GLU A 124 25.04 4.36 5.39
CA GLU A 124 24.02 3.71 4.59
C GLU A 124 23.09 2.86 5.45
N LYS A 125 23.60 2.23 6.51
CA LYS A 125 22.77 1.51 7.50
C LYS A 125 21.85 2.46 8.26
N ILE A 126 22.34 3.61 8.72
CA ILE A 126 21.52 4.62 9.42
C ILE A 126 20.44 5.15 8.48
N TYR A 127 20.82 5.51 7.25
CA TYR A 127 19.91 6.03 6.22
C TYR A 127 18.78 5.05 5.92
N LYS A 128 19.12 3.78 5.65
CA LYS A 128 18.15 2.71 5.40
C LYS A 128 17.19 2.48 6.57
N ASN A 129 17.69 2.54 7.81
CA ASN A 129 16.84 2.40 8.99
C ASN A 129 15.86 3.56 9.13
N ALA A 130 16.31 4.81 8.96
CA ALA A 130 15.45 5.98 9.02
C ALA A 130 14.30 5.91 7.99
N TRP A 131 14.60 5.51 6.75
CA TRP A 131 13.58 5.34 5.70
C TRP A 131 12.66 4.15 5.94
N ALA A 132 13.12 3.08 6.59
CA ALA A 132 12.26 1.97 7.00
C ALA A 132 11.30 2.39 8.11
N ASP A 133 11.75 3.22 9.05
CA ASP A 133 10.91 3.73 10.14
C ASP A 133 9.89 4.75 9.63
N ASN A 134 10.28 5.62 8.68
CA ASN A 134 9.36 6.49 7.95
C ASN A 134 8.26 5.68 7.24
N ALA A 135 8.64 4.63 6.48
CA ALA A 135 7.69 3.76 5.82
C ALA A 135 6.70 3.14 6.82
N ASN A 136 7.19 2.66 7.96
CA ASN A 136 6.37 2.08 9.01
C ASN A 136 5.38 3.09 9.62
N ALA A 137 5.81 4.31 9.88
CA ALA A 137 4.95 5.36 10.41
C ALA A 137 3.81 5.70 9.43
N CYS A 138 4.16 5.93 8.15
CA CYS A 138 3.19 6.21 7.10
C CYS A 138 2.22 5.04 6.85
N ALA A 139 2.73 3.80 6.88
CA ALA A 139 1.90 2.61 6.68
C ALA A 139 0.89 2.40 7.83
N LYS A 140 1.26 2.74 9.08
CA LYS A 140 0.34 2.68 10.21
C LYS A 140 -0.83 3.64 10.03
N GLN A 141 -0.58 4.85 9.51
CA GLN A 141 -1.65 5.80 9.22
C GLN A 141 -2.51 5.34 8.04
N TYR A 142 -1.88 4.88 6.96
CA TYR A 142 -2.58 4.51 5.72
C TYR A 142 -3.35 3.20 5.81
N ALA A 143 -2.77 2.15 6.39
CA ALA A 143 -3.32 0.79 6.40
C ALA A 143 -3.53 0.22 7.81
N GLY A 144 -3.23 0.98 8.87
CA GLY A 144 -3.36 0.51 10.25
C GLY A 144 -2.33 -0.54 10.67
N THR A 145 -1.33 -0.86 9.84
CA THR A 145 -0.30 -1.86 10.13
C THR A 145 1.09 -1.31 9.81
N GLY A 146 2.16 -2.02 10.20
CA GLY A 146 3.50 -1.70 9.70
C GLY A 146 3.60 -1.78 8.17
N ALA A 147 4.65 -1.19 7.61
CA ALA A 147 4.96 -1.30 6.19
C ALA A 147 5.28 -2.75 5.82
N LEU A 148 5.02 -3.11 4.56
CA LEU A 148 5.49 -4.39 4.05
C LEU A 148 6.92 -4.19 3.54
N LYS A 149 7.71 -5.26 3.52
CA LYS A 149 9.09 -5.23 3.00
C LYS A 149 10.06 -4.30 3.75
N THR A 150 9.79 -4.03 5.02
CA THR A 150 10.70 -3.28 5.89
C THR A 150 12.06 -3.95 6.02
N ASP A 151 12.10 -5.28 5.95
CA ASP A 151 13.34 -6.06 6.00
C ASP A 151 14.25 -5.76 4.80
N PHE A 152 13.65 -5.59 3.61
CA PHE A 152 14.35 -5.18 2.41
C PHE A 152 14.89 -3.75 2.52
N THR A 153 14.08 -2.79 3.00
CA THR A 153 14.55 -1.41 3.19
C THR A 153 15.74 -1.38 4.16
N ARG A 154 15.71 -2.17 5.24
CA ARG A 154 16.78 -2.22 6.25
C ARG A 154 18.05 -2.95 5.80
N THR A 155 17.92 -4.07 5.09
CA THR A 155 19.06 -4.98 4.84
C THR A 155 19.44 -5.12 3.36
N GLY A 156 18.63 -4.59 2.45
CA GLY A 156 18.80 -4.79 1.00
C GLY A 156 18.52 -6.22 0.53
N LYS A 157 18.17 -7.14 1.43
CA LYS A 157 17.84 -8.54 1.12
C LYS A 157 16.53 -8.94 1.79
N ARG A 158 15.89 -9.96 1.24
CA ARG A 158 14.65 -10.53 1.77
C ARG A 158 14.97 -11.61 2.80
N THR A 159 14.39 -11.53 3.99
CA THR A 159 14.58 -12.51 5.06
C THR A 159 13.36 -13.43 5.21
N HIS A 160 13.56 -14.69 5.60
CA HIS A 160 12.44 -15.62 5.83
C HIS A 160 11.49 -15.13 6.94
N LEU A 161 12.04 -14.53 7.99
CA LEU A 161 11.24 -13.95 9.07
C LEU A 161 10.46 -12.71 8.59
N GLY A 162 11.07 -11.88 7.73
CA GLY A 162 10.39 -10.77 7.07
C GLY A 162 9.24 -11.20 6.17
N LEU A 163 9.38 -12.33 5.46
CA LEU A 163 8.29 -12.91 4.67
C LEU A 163 7.08 -13.32 5.53
N ILE A 164 7.32 -13.94 6.69
CA ILE A 164 6.25 -14.33 7.62
C ILE A 164 5.55 -13.09 8.18
N MET A 165 6.32 -12.10 8.63
CA MET A 165 5.78 -10.86 9.18
C MET A 165 4.95 -10.08 8.14
N ASP A 166 5.41 -10.07 6.89
CA ASP A 166 4.66 -9.47 5.79
C ASP A 166 3.35 -10.22 5.50
N GLY A 167 3.34 -11.55 5.60
CA GLY A 167 2.13 -12.35 5.51
C GLY A 167 1.12 -11.97 6.61
N TRP A 168 1.60 -11.86 7.85
CA TRP A 168 0.78 -11.43 8.98
C TRP A 168 0.21 -10.02 8.80
N ASN A 169 1.06 -9.04 8.45
CA ASN A 169 0.61 -7.69 8.16
C ASN A 169 -0.39 -7.65 6.99
N SER A 170 -0.19 -8.46 5.96
CA SER A 170 -1.12 -8.56 4.81
C SER A 170 -2.49 -9.10 5.23
N MET A 171 -2.54 -10.11 6.11
CA MET A 171 -3.80 -10.61 6.67
C MET A 171 -4.53 -9.54 7.50
N ILE A 172 -3.80 -8.81 8.35
CA ILE A 172 -4.40 -7.71 9.11
C ILE A 172 -4.91 -6.61 8.19
N ARG A 173 -4.13 -6.22 7.16
CA ARG A 173 -4.55 -5.23 6.16
C ARG A 173 -5.80 -5.69 5.42
N TYR A 174 -5.86 -6.95 5.00
CA TYR A 174 -7.05 -7.51 4.37
C TYR A 174 -8.27 -7.38 5.30
N TYR A 175 -8.12 -7.74 6.57
CA TYR A 175 -9.21 -7.59 7.54
C TYR A 175 -9.61 -6.13 7.72
N LYS A 176 -8.68 -5.22 7.99
CA LYS A 176 -8.97 -3.79 8.19
C LYS A 176 -9.62 -3.15 6.97
N ASN A 177 -9.10 -3.43 5.78
CA ASN A 177 -9.62 -2.89 4.53
C ASN A 177 -11.04 -3.39 4.24
N ASN A 178 -11.35 -4.64 4.54
CA ASN A 178 -12.68 -5.19 4.26
C ASN A 178 -13.70 -4.89 5.37
N PHE A 179 -13.30 -4.75 6.64
CA PHE A 179 -14.25 -4.73 7.76
C PHE A 179 -14.24 -3.44 8.60
N SER A 180 -13.35 -2.49 8.31
CA SER A 180 -13.23 -1.24 9.08
C SER A 180 -12.94 -0.01 8.24
N ASP A 181 -12.69 -0.16 6.93
CA ASP A 181 -12.31 0.97 6.07
C ASP A 181 -13.52 1.85 5.71
N GLY A 182 -14.71 1.28 5.55
CA GLY A 182 -15.94 2.04 5.31
C GLY A 182 -16.20 3.07 6.41
N PHE A 183 -16.22 2.63 7.67
CA PHE A 183 -16.36 3.54 8.81
C PHE A 183 -15.25 4.60 8.87
N ARG A 184 -14.00 4.22 8.54
CA ARG A 184 -12.88 5.16 8.50
C ARG A 184 -13.08 6.22 7.42
N GLN A 185 -13.52 5.83 6.23
CA GLN A 185 -13.79 6.74 5.13
C GLN A 185 -14.95 7.67 5.46
N ASP A 186 -16.04 7.15 6.05
CA ASP A 186 -17.16 7.97 6.51
C ASP A 186 -16.73 9.02 7.55
N SER A 187 -15.83 8.65 8.46
CA SER A 187 -15.27 9.59 9.45
C SER A 187 -14.46 10.71 8.77
N ILE A 188 -13.70 10.37 7.72
CA ILE A 188 -12.93 11.34 6.93
C ILE A 188 -13.87 12.28 6.17
N ASP A 189 -14.91 11.74 5.55
CA ASP A 189 -15.88 12.53 4.78
C ASP A 189 -16.66 13.51 5.66
N LEU A 190 -17.01 13.10 6.88
CA LEU A 190 -17.61 14.00 7.87
C LEU A 190 -16.63 15.10 8.30
N PHE A 191 -15.38 14.74 8.61
CA PHE A 191 -14.36 15.70 9.06
C PHE A 191 -14.00 16.73 7.97
N LEU A 192 -13.93 16.31 6.71
CA LEU A 192 -13.64 17.19 5.58
C LEU A 192 -14.86 17.98 5.10
N GLY A 193 -16.05 17.72 5.66
CA GLY A 193 -17.30 18.38 5.26
C GLY A 193 -17.84 17.92 3.91
N ASN A 194 -17.45 16.73 3.44
CA ASN A 194 -18.01 16.12 2.22
C ASN A 194 -19.44 15.60 2.43
N TYR A 195 -19.85 15.40 3.68
CA TYR A 195 -21.21 15.06 4.07
C TYR A 195 -21.71 16.04 5.14
N SER A 196 -22.91 16.59 4.95
CA SER A 196 -23.60 17.44 5.93
C SER A 196 -24.66 16.62 6.64
N VAL A 197 -24.63 16.62 7.97
CA VAL A 197 -25.66 15.96 8.78
C VAL A 197 -26.92 16.82 8.74
N ASP A 198 -28.05 16.23 8.36
CA ASP A 198 -29.36 16.87 8.48
C ASP A 198 -29.91 16.63 9.90
N GLU A 199 -30.16 17.71 10.64
CA GLU A 199 -30.69 17.64 12.02
C GLU A 199 -32.11 17.07 12.08
N LEU A 200 -32.81 17.00 10.95
CA LEU A 200 -34.15 16.43 10.84
C LEU A 200 -34.15 14.88 10.72
N GLU A 201 -33.00 14.26 10.43
CA GLU A 201 -32.90 12.80 10.37
C GLU A 201 -32.86 12.20 11.79
N SER A 202 -33.91 11.45 12.15
CA SER A 202 -34.04 10.82 13.47
C SER A 202 -33.09 9.62 13.68
N HIS A 203 -32.45 9.13 12.62
CA HIS A 203 -31.58 7.95 12.65
C HIS A 203 -30.25 8.27 12.00
N SER A 204 -29.16 7.85 12.65
CA SER A 204 -27.82 8.02 12.07
C SER A 204 -27.66 7.09 10.86
N PRO A 205 -27.23 7.60 9.69
CA PRO A 205 -26.93 6.77 8.51
C PRO A 205 -25.82 5.74 8.76
N LEU A 206 -25.03 5.92 9.84
CA LEU A 206 -24.01 4.97 10.28
C LEU A 206 -24.58 3.80 11.09
N SER A 207 -25.77 3.97 11.68
CA SER A 207 -26.44 2.94 12.49
C SER A 207 -27.22 1.97 11.61
N VAL A 208 -26.55 0.91 11.10
CA VAL A 208 -27.24 -0.20 10.42
C VAL A 208 -27.10 -1.47 11.25
N PRO A 209 -28.20 -2.17 11.54
CA PRO A 209 -28.13 -3.48 12.17
C PRO A 209 -27.40 -4.46 11.24
N ARG A 210 -26.28 -5.02 11.70
CA ARG A 210 -25.61 -6.11 10.97
C ARG A 210 -26.52 -7.35 11.05
N ASP A 211 -26.97 -7.83 9.89
CA ASP A 211 -27.77 -9.05 9.80
C ASP A 211 -26.99 -10.23 10.42
N TRP A 212 -27.63 -11.03 11.28
CA TRP A 212 -27.02 -12.15 12.00
C TRP A 212 -26.33 -13.16 11.06
N LYS A 213 -26.76 -13.22 9.79
CA LYS A 213 -26.15 -14.03 8.72
C LYS A 213 -24.68 -13.73 8.52
N PHE A 214 -24.23 -12.48 8.70
CA PHE A 214 -22.82 -12.09 8.54
C PHE A 214 -21.92 -12.69 9.62
N LEU A 215 -22.49 -13.00 10.80
CA LEU A 215 -21.80 -13.71 11.86
C LEU A 215 -21.95 -15.23 11.72
N ALA A 216 -23.14 -15.70 11.37
CA ALA A 216 -23.45 -17.13 11.30
C ALA A 216 -22.70 -17.86 10.17
N LEU A 217 -22.63 -17.29 8.97
CA LEU A 217 -22.06 -17.97 7.80
C LEU A 217 -20.55 -18.29 7.97
N PRO A 218 -19.68 -17.36 8.42
CA PRO A 218 -18.28 -17.68 8.70
C PRO A 218 -18.12 -18.73 9.80
N ILE A 219 -18.94 -18.68 10.86
CA ILE A 219 -18.89 -19.65 11.95
C ILE A 219 -19.24 -21.05 11.44
N ILE A 220 -20.33 -21.18 10.67
CA ILE A 220 -20.74 -22.45 10.08
C ILE A 220 -19.64 -23.00 9.17
N MET A 221 -19.02 -22.16 8.35
CA MET A 221 -17.92 -22.57 7.47
C MET A 221 -16.72 -23.10 8.28
N VAL A 222 -16.31 -22.40 9.34
CA VAL A 222 -15.20 -22.84 10.21
C VAL A 222 -15.54 -24.19 10.87
N VAL A 223 -16.74 -24.31 11.45
CA VAL A 223 -17.18 -25.57 12.07
C VAL A 223 -17.22 -26.70 11.05
N ALA A 224 -17.80 -26.48 9.88
CA ALA A 224 -17.91 -27.49 8.83
C ALA A 224 -16.52 -27.92 8.32
N PHE A 225 -15.61 -26.98 8.12
CA PHE A 225 -14.24 -27.27 7.69
C PHE A 225 -13.45 -28.02 8.77
N SER A 226 -13.53 -27.59 10.04
CA SER A 226 -12.90 -28.30 11.16
C SER A 226 -13.44 -29.72 11.32
N MET A 227 -14.76 -29.92 11.21
CA MET A 227 -15.38 -31.24 11.27
C MET A 227 -14.95 -32.11 10.09
N CYS A 228 -14.86 -31.55 8.88
CA CYS A 228 -14.34 -32.27 7.72
C CYS A 228 -12.91 -32.78 7.94
N ILE A 229 -12.03 -31.95 8.54
CA ILE A 229 -10.66 -32.35 8.88
C ILE A 229 -10.66 -33.43 9.96
N ILE A 230 -11.48 -33.28 11.01
CA ILE A 230 -11.58 -34.28 12.08
C ILE A 230 -12.02 -35.63 11.50
N CYS A 231 -13.03 -35.65 10.63
CA CYS A 231 -13.48 -36.89 9.97
C CYS A 231 -12.40 -37.52 9.08
N LEU A 232 -11.49 -36.72 8.49
CA LEU A 232 -10.35 -37.24 7.72
C LEU A 232 -9.25 -37.81 8.62
N LEU A 233 -9.04 -37.23 9.81
CA LEU A 233 -8.00 -37.65 10.75
C LEU A 233 -8.44 -38.81 11.65
N MET A 234 -9.72 -38.84 12.04
CA MET A 234 -10.33 -39.88 12.84
C MET A 234 -11.16 -40.79 11.92
N ALA A 235 -10.48 -41.71 11.22
CA ALA A 235 -11.16 -42.74 10.45
C ALA A 235 -11.98 -43.62 11.39
N GLY A 236 -13.29 -43.74 11.13
CA GLY A 236 -14.18 -44.62 11.89
C GLY A 236 -13.97 -46.09 11.55
N ASP A 237 -14.59 -46.97 12.33
CA ASP A 237 -14.47 -48.43 12.16
C ASP A 237 -15.00 -48.91 10.79
N THR A 238 -15.90 -48.15 10.16
CA THR A 238 -16.40 -48.43 8.81
C THR A 238 -16.04 -47.31 7.81
N TRP A 239 -15.57 -47.73 6.63
CA TRP A 239 -15.18 -46.82 5.55
C TRP A 239 -16.38 -46.04 4.96
N THR A 240 -17.58 -46.64 4.98
CA THR A 240 -18.81 -46.03 4.45
C THR A 240 -19.29 -44.87 5.32
N GLU A 241 -19.22 -44.99 6.64
CA GLU A 241 -19.59 -43.91 7.56
C GLU A 241 -18.60 -42.75 7.47
N THR A 242 -17.30 -43.07 7.47
CA THR A 242 -16.23 -42.06 7.32
C THR A 242 -16.41 -41.28 6.01
N LEU A 243 -16.68 -41.97 4.90
CA LEU A 243 -16.93 -41.34 3.61
C LEU A 243 -18.18 -40.45 3.62
N ALA A 244 -19.27 -40.91 4.23
CA ALA A 244 -20.52 -40.14 4.31
C ALA A 244 -20.35 -38.83 5.09
N TYR A 245 -19.66 -38.86 6.24
CA TYR A 245 -19.40 -37.65 7.04
C TYR A 245 -18.45 -36.67 6.33
N VAL A 246 -17.39 -37.17 5.69
CA VAL A 246 -16.47 -36.33 4.91
C VAL A 246 -17.21 -35.66 3.74
N LEU A 247 -18.07 -36.39 3.03
CA LEU A 247 -18.88 -35.82 1.95
C LEU A 247 -19.87 -34.78 2.47
N PHE A 248 -20.56 -35.06 3.58
CA PHE A 248 -21.50 -34.11 4.18
C PHE A 248 -20.82 -32.80 4.59
N TRP A 249 -19.76 -32.88 5.40
CA TRP A 249 -19.03 -31.69 5.88
C TRP A 249 -18.25 -30.99 4.77
N GLY A 250 -17.73 -31.75 3.80
CA GLY A 250 -17.10 -31.21 2.60
C GLY A 250 -18.07 -30.40 1.74
N VAL A 251 -19.26 -30.94 1.46
CA VAL A 251 -20.31 -30.23 0.71
C VAL A 251 -20.81 -29.01 1.49
N ALA A 252 -21.01 -29.13 2.80
CA ALA A 252 -21.41 -28.00 3.65
C ALA A 252 -20.36 -26.88 3.65
N SER A 253 -19.08 -27.21 3.75
CA SER A 253 -17.97 -26.26 3.69
C SER A 253 -17.88 -25.56 2.33
N ILE A 254 -17.94 -26.33 1.24
CA ILE A 254 -17.91 -25.80 -0.13
C ILE A 254 -19.15 -24.92 -0.39
N GLY A 255 -20.34 -25.36 0.00
CA GLY A 255 -21.59 -24.62 -0.18
C GLY A 255 -21.58 -23.30 0.58
N THR A 256 -21.19 -23.31 1.85
CA THR A 256 -21.08 -22.09 2.65
C THR A 256 -20.00 -21.14 2.12
N PHE A 257 -18.87 -21.66 1.64
CA PHE A 257 -17.83 -20.87 0.98
C PHE A 257 -18.36 -20.17 -0.28
N PHE A 258 -19.11 -20.87 -1.15
CA PHE A 258 -19.71 -20.24 -2.34
C PHE A 258 -20.76 -19.19 -1.98
N ILE A 259 -21.56 -19.41 -0.94
CA ILE A 259 -22.53 -18.41 -0.45
C ILE A 259 -21.82 -17.15 0.04
N ILE A 260 -20.72 -17.32 0.80
CA ILE A 260 -19.90 -16.19 1.28
C ILE A 260 -19.28 -15.43 0.10
N LEU A 261 -18.75 -16.14 -0.91
CA LEU A 261 -18.19 -15.51 -2.10
C LEU A 261 -19.24 -14.75 -2.92
N TYR A 262 -20.43 -15.35 -3.10
CA TYR A 262 -21.53 -14.73 -3.85
C TYR A 262 -22.02 -13.46 -3.17
N ASN A 263 -22.19 -13.50 -1.85
CA ASN A 263 -22.60 -12.35 -1.04
C ASN A 263 -21.41 -11.50 -0.56
N GLY A 264 -20.22 -11.68 -1.14
CA GLY A 264 -18.98 -11.11 -0.58
C GLY A 264 -19.01 -9.59 -0.39
N LYS A 265 -19.73 -8.87 -1.24
CA LYS A 265 -19.91 -7.42 -1.12
C LYS A 265 -20.63 -7.00 0.16
N ASP A 266 -21.56 -7.83 0.64
CA ASP A 266 -22.36 -7.52 1.82
C ASP A 266 -21.57 -7.73 3.13
N PHE A 267 -20.48 -8.51 3.07
CA PHE A 267 -19.54 -8.66 4.17
C PHE A 267 -18.55 -7.50 4.27
N VAL A 268 -18.40 -6.70 3.22
CA VAL A 268 -17.46 -5.60 3.18
C VAL A 268 -18.10 -4.36 3.80
N ASP A 269 -17.39 -3.75 4.74
CA ASP A 269 -17.69 -2.44 5.31
C ASP A 269 -17.40 -1.35 4.27
N ALA A 270 -18.39 -1.04 3.44
CA ALA A 270 -18.33 0.02 2.45
C ALA A 270 -18.73 1.38 3.06
N PRO A 271 -18.15 2.51 2.58
CA PRO A 271 -18.55 3.85 3.01
C PRO A 271 -20.02 4.12 2.68
N ARG A 272 -20.69 4.86 3.56
CA ARG A 272 -22.13 5.07 3.55
C ARG A 272 -22.53 6.53 3.34
N LEU A 273 -21.70 7.47 3.78
CA LEU A 273 -22.03 8.90 3.72
C LEU A 273 -21.89 9.46 2.30
N VAL A 274 -20.79 9.12 1.63
CA VAL A 274 -20.50 9.59 0.28
C VAL A 274 -20.27 8.38 -0.62
N GLN A 275 -21.34 7.89 -1.23
CA GLN A 275 -21.24 6.88 -2.28
C GLN A 275 -20.92 7.56 -3.60
N LYS A 276 -19.66 7.48 -4.04
CA LYS A 276 -19.34 7.81 -5.43
C LYS A 276 -19.99 6.76 -6.31
N GLU A 277 -20.96 7.15 -7.13
CA GLU A 277 -21.45 6.31 -8.21
C GLU A 277 -20.23 5.79 -8.98
N LYS A 278 -20.08 4.47 -9.04
CA LYS A 278 -19.14 3.88 -9.97
C LYS A 278 -19.67 4.23 -11.35
N ILE A 279 -19.00 5.16 -12.01
CA ILE A 279 -19.17 5.37 -13.44
C ILE A 279 -18.72 4.05 -14.08
N ASP A 280 -19.70 3.25 -14.50
CA ASP A 280 -19.52 1.98 -15.20
C ASP A 280 -18.72 2.13 -16.51
#